data_AF-A0A485L6U1-F1
#
_entry.id   AF-A0A485L6U1-F1
#
_cell.length_a   1.000
_cell.length_b   1.000
_cell.length_c   1.000
_cell.angle_alpha   90.00
_cell.angle_beta   90.00
_cell.angle_gamma   90.00
#
_symmetry.space_group_name_H-M   'P 1'
#
loop_
_entity.id
_entity.type
_entity.pdbx_description
1 polymer ?
#
loop_
_entity_poly.entity_id
_entity_poly.type
_entity_poly.pdbx_seq_one_letter_code
_entity_poly.pdbx_strand_id
1 'polypeptide(L)'
;MEARRAKRRARSMLSQRKYRANQKASNSQLEADVQSLEMSNLRLEARRSVLHDRQGVSDCMEAVREFGRLFERGYNPASKDWRHTQRQEAFVRDSFVSPTLHFRGKGGAAFLLEMWTTLTTSFGSVYHVVQDVEMVSVDDASDRIQLRTAAYYRLQMNAKTVERLFPHLLDRADLMEKLVGKTMNLDGHILLEFDATTHRVTRLEFESNIVAVLVAQFQSIEDTVEALQGELATDNFLVLLQQFTFE
;
A
#
# COMPACT_ATOMS: atom_id res chain seq x y z
N MET A 1 -80.06 -3.24 7.05
CA MET A 1 -78.71 -3.61 7.53
C MET A 1 -77.75 -3.97 6.39
N GLU A 2 -78.18 -4.75 5.40
CA GLU A 2 -77.33 -5.16 4.25
C GLU A 2 -76.89 -4.01 3.35
N ALA A 3 -77.76 -3.05 3.03
CA ALA A 3 -77.40 -1.90 2.19
C ALA A 3 -76.25 -1.06 2.81
N ARG A 4 -76.23 -0.92 4.14
CA ARG A 4 -75.13 -0.25 4.87
C ARG A 4 -73.82 -1.05 4.80
N ARG A 5 -73.89 -2.37 4.91
CA ARG A 5 -72.71 -3.27 4.77
C ARG A 5 -72.17 -3.26 3.34
N ALA A 6 -73.04 -3.28 2.33
CA ALA A 6 -72.67 -3.18 0.92
C ALA A 6 -71.97 -1.84 0.61
N LYS A 7 -72.52 -0.71 1.10
CA LYS A 7 -71.90 0.62 0.94
C LYS A 7 -70.52 0.72 1.60
N ARG A 8 -70.33 0.09 2.77
CA ARG A 8 -69.03 0.04 3.47
C ARG A 8 -68.01 -0.81 2.70
N ARG A 9 -68.42 -1.96 2.16
CA ARG A 9 -67.56 -2.81 1.32
C ARG A 9 -67.10 -2.08 0.05
N ALA A 10 -68.03 -1.42 -0.66
CA ALA A 10 -67.70 -0.63 -1.84
C ALA A 10 -66.71 0.52 -1.55
N ARG A 11 -66.89 1.23 -0.43
CA ARG A 11 -65.94 2.28 0.01
C ARG A 11 -64.56 1.73 0.38
N SER A 12 -64.51 0.59 1.07
CA SER A 12 -63.25 -0.08 1.43
C SER A 12 -62.49 -0.54 0.19
N MET A 13 -63.18 -1.14 -0.80
CA MET A 13 -62.57 -1.51 -2.08
C MET A 13 -62.01 -0.30 -2.83
N LEU A 14 -62.76 0.80 -2.88
CA LEU A 14 -62.30 2.03 -3.55
C LEU A 14 -61.06 2.62 -2.85
N SER A 15 -61.06 2.64 -1.51
CA SER A 15 -59.93 3.09 -0.72
C SER A 15 -58.70 2.20 -0.90
N GLN A 16 -58.85 0.87 -0.90
CA GLN A 16 -57.76 -0.07 -1.17
C GLN A 16 -57.21 0.08 -2.59
N ARG A 17 -58.07 0.27 -3.59
CA ARG A 17 -57.64 0.52 -4.98
C ARG A 17 -56.83 1.80 -5.09
N LYS A 18 -57.29 2.88 -4.46
CA LYS A 18 -56.56 4.16 -4.41
C LYS A 18 -55.22 4.02 -3.69
N TYR A 19 -55.19 3.32 -2.56
CA TYR A 19 -53.96 3.04 -1.83
C TYR A 19 -52.95 2.28 -2.68
N ARG A 20 -53.36 1.17 -3.32
CA ARG A 20 -52.50 0.38 -4.21
C ARG A 20 -52.02 1.19 -5.42
N ALA A 21 -52.87 2.03 -6.00
CA ALA A 21 -52.50 2.90 -7.11
C ALA A 21 -51.45 3.94 -6.68
N ASN A 22 -51.66 4.59 -5.53
CA ASN A 22 -50.70 5.53 -4.97
C ASN A 22 -49.38 4.86 -4.59
N GLN A 23 -49.43 3.66 -4.00
CA GLN A 23 -48.24 2.88 -3.66
C GLN A 23 -47.47 2.47 -4.92
N LYS A 24 -48.17 1.99 -5.97
CA LYS A 24 -47.54 1.66 -7.25
C LYS A 24 -46.90 2.90 -7.89
N ALA A 25 -47.61 4.03 -7.91
CA ALA A 25 -47.07 5.28 -8.46
C ALA A 25 -45.83 5.75 -7.67
N SER A 26 -45.87 5.67 -6.34
CA SER A 26 -44.73 6.01 -5.49
C SER A 26 -43.55 5.09 -5.71
N ASN A 27 -43.77 3.77 -5.84
CA ASN A 27 -42.70 2.81 -6.13
C ASN A 27 -42.10 3.05 -7.51
N SER A 28 -42.93 3.28 -8.54
CA SER A 28 -42.44 3.58 -9.88
C SER A 28 -41.67 4.90 -9.95
N GLN A 29 -42.07 5.90 -9.17
CA GLN A 29 -41.31 7.14 -9.04
C GLN A 29 -39.95 6.88 -8.36
N LEU A 30 -39.94 6.11 -7.27
CA LEU A 30 -38.69 5.76 -6.58
C LEU A 30 -37.74 4.97 -7.49
N GLU A 31 -38.26 4.02 -8.27
CA GLU A 31 -37.47 3.28 -9.27
C GLU A 31 -36.85 4.22 -10.32
N ALA A 32 -37.62 5.19 -10.82
CA ALA A 32 -37.11 6.19 -11.77
C ALA A 32 -36.06 7.10 -11.12
N ASP A 33 -36.27 7.51 -9.87
CA ASP A 33 -35.33 8.36 -9.12
C ASP A 33 -34.01 7.60 -8.86
N VAL A 34 -34.07 6.33 -8.45
CA VAL A 34 -32.89 5.47 -8.27
C VAL A 34 -32.10 5.37 -9.57
N GLN A 35 -32.76 5.05 -10.69
CA GLN A 35 -32.09 4.98 -12.01
C GLN A 35 -31.45 6.32 -12.40
N SER A 36 -32.12 7.44 -12.12
CA SER A 36 -31.58 8.77 -12.41
C SER A 36 -30.35 9.09 -11.56
N LEU A 37 -30.37 8.71 -10.28
CA LEU A 37 -29.24 8.90 -9.37
C LEU A 37 -28.06 8.00 -9.75
N GLU A 38 -28.30 6.74 -10.12
CA GLU A 38 -27.27 5.82 -10.60
C GLU A 38 -26.56 6.39 -11.84
N MET A 39 -27.33 6.86 -12.82
CA MET A 39 -26.76 7.51 -14.02
C MET A 39 -25.98 8.78 -13.68
N SER A 40 -26.45 9.55 -12.71
CA SER A 40 -25.77 10.76 -12.25
C SER A 40 -24.44 10.42 -11.56
N ASN A 41 -24.41 9.39 -10.71
CA ASN A 41 -23.20 8.90 -10.06
C ASN A 41 -22.18 8.43 -11.08
N LEU A 42 -22.58 7.58 -12.04
CA LEU A 42 -21.69 7.11 -13.11
C LEU A 42 -21.06 8.28 -13.88
N ARG A 43 -21.84 9.31 -14.20
CA ARG A 43 -21.33 10.51 -14.89
C ARG A 43 -20.36 11.30 -14.02
N LEU A 44 -20.64 11.44 -12.72
CA LEU A 44 -19.78 12.16 -11.79
C LEU A 44 -18.47 11.40 -11.54
N GLU A 45 -18.52 10.07 -11.42
CA GLU A 45 -17.35 9.19 -11.30
C GLU A 45 -16.47 9.29 -12.55
N ALA A 46 -17.07 9.21 -13.74
CA ALA A 46 -16.33 9.38 -14.99
C ALA A 46 -15.66 10.75 -15.09
N ARG A 47 -16.38 11.83 -14.72
CA ARG A 47 -15.81 13.18 -14.69
C ARG A 47 -14.68 13.30 -13.67
N ARG A 48 -14.84 12.71 -12.49
CA ARG A 48 -13.82 12.69 -11.44
C ARG A 48 -12.56 11.96 -11.92
N SER A 49 -12.73 10.80 -12.56
CA SER A 49 -11.60 10.05 -13.14
C SER A 49 -10.82 10.88 -14.16
N VAL A 50 -11.50 11.61 -15.04
CA VAL A 50 -10.86 12.50 -16.02
C VAL A 50 -10.12 13.65 -15.34
N LEU A 51 -10.67 14.23 -14.26
CA LEU A 51 -10.00 15.29 -13.52
C LEU A 51 -8.75 14.79 -12.80
N HIS A 52 -8.83 13.62 -12.17
CA HIS A 52 -7.69 12.99 -11.51
C HIS A 52 -6.57 12.65 -12.51
N ASP A 53 -6.93 12.16 -13.70
CA ASP A 53 -5.97 11.85 -14.75
C ASP A 53 -5.27 13.12 -15.27
N ARG A 54 -6.03 14.23 -15.42
CA ARG A 54 -5.45 15.54 -15.74
C ARG A 54 -4.47 16.06 -14.68
N GLN A 55 -4.65 15.62 -13.44
CA GLN A 55 -3.75 15.94 -12.33
C GLN A 55 -2.53 14.99 -12.28
N GLY A 56 -2.41 14.02 -13.20
CA GLY A 56 -1.26 13.12 -13.27
C GLY A 56 -1.34 11.90 -12.36
N VAL A 57 -2.52 11.54 -11.84
CA VAL A 57 -2.67 10.34 -10.99
C VAL A 57 -2.18 9.07 -11.71
N SER A 58 -2.54 8.90 -12.99
CA SER A 58 -2.12 7.73 -13.78
C SER A 58 -0.60 7.68 -13.96
N ASP A 59 0.04 8.83 -14.17
CA ASP A 59 1.50 8.94 -14.30
C ASP A 59 2.19 8.57 -12.98
N CYS A 60 1.67 9.08 -11.85
CA CYS A 60 2.18 8.73 -10.52
C CYS A 60 2.05 7.23 -10.25
N MET A 61 0.90 6.62 -10.58
CA MET A 61 0.69 5.18 -10.42
C MET A 61 1.65 4.36 -11.29
N GLU A 62 1.89 4.78 -12.54
CA GLU A 62 2.84 4.08 -13.42
C GLU A 62 4.28 4.26 -12.94
N ALA A 63 4.64 5.41 -12.38
CA ALA A 63 5.94 5.62 -11.77
C ALA A 63 6.18 4.66 -10.58
N VAL A 64 5.16 4.40 -9.74
CA VAL A 64 5.26 3.38 -8.67
C VAL A 64 5.48 1.98 -9.25
N ARG A 65 4.77 1.63 -10.33
CA ARG A 65 4.95 0.33 -10.99
C ARG A 65 6.33 0.21 -11.63
N GLU A 66 6.81 1.25 -12.30
CA GLU A 66 8.16 1.28 -12.88
C GLU A 66 9.23 1.15 -11.81
N PHE A 67 9.08 1.84 -10.68
CA PHE A 67 9.96 1.66 -9.52
C PHE A 67 10.00 0.19 -9.08
N GLY A 68 8.83 -0.44 -8.93
CA GLY A 68 8.73 -1.85 -8.59
C GLY A 68 9.48 -2.78 -9.56
N ARG A 69 9.35 -2.54 -10.87
CA ARG A 69 10.05 -3.32 -11.91
C ARG A 69 11.56 -3.06 -11.91
N LEU A 70 11.98 -1.81 -11.76
CA LEU A 70 13.40 -1.43 -11.79
C LEU A 70 14.16 -1.92 -10.56
N PHE A 71 13.52 -1.94 -9.39
CA PHE A 71 14.13 -2.35 -8.13
C PHE A 71 13.74 -3.78 -7.72
N GLU A 72 13.22 -4.60 -8.64
CA GLU A 72 12.70 -5.95 -8.37
C GLU A 72 13.73 -6.83 -7.64
N ARG A 73 15.02 -6.69 -7.97
CA ARG A 73 16.12 -7.47 -7.37
C ARG A 73 17.00 -6.63 -6.45
N GLY A 74 16.46 -5.52 -5.96
CA GLY A 74 17.19 -4.52 -5.19
C GLY A 74 18.06 -3.62 -6.06
N TYR A 75 18.99 -2.95 -5.40
CA TYR A 75 19.92 -2.00 -5.99
C TYR A 75 21.29 -2.18 -5.37
N ASN A 76 22.30 -2.33 -6.23
CA ASN A 76 23.69 -2.43 -5.82
C ASN A 76 24.53 -1.50 -6.71
N PRO A 77 25.13 -0.43 -6.15
CA PRO A 77 25.96 0.49 -6.92
C PRO A 77 27.23 -0.19 -7.47
N ALA A 78 27.67 -1.29 -6.86
CA ALA A 78 28.81 -2.09 -7.31
C ALA A 78 28.40 -3.26 -8.25
N SER A 79 27.17 -3.25 -8.77
CA SER A 79 26.71 -4.27 -9.73
C SER A 79 27.57 -4.26 -10.99
N LYS A 80 27.75 -5.45 -11.59
CA LYS A 80 28.41 -5.58 -12.91
C LYS A 80 27.56 -5.01 -14.05
N ASP A 81 26.24 -4.96 -13.87
CA ASP A 81 25.32 -4.35 -14.81
C ASP A 81 25.18 -2.84 -14.52
N TRP A 82 26.24 -2.10 -14.82
CA TRP A 82 26.30 -0.66 -14.57
C TRP A 82 25.21 0.12 -15.34
N ARG A 83 24.73 -0.39 -16.47
CA ARG A 83 23.66 0.26 -17.26
C ARG A 83 22.34 0.19 -16.53
N HIS A 84 22.02 -0.96 -15.94
CA HIS A 84 20.84 -1.11 -15.12
C HIS A 84 20.92 -0.23 -13.87
N THR A 85 22.04 -0.25 -13.16
CA THR A 85 22.29 0.62 -11.99
C THR A 85 22.13 2.10 -12.35
N GLN A 86 22.72 2.56 -13.46
CA GLN A 86 22.59 3.95 -13.91
C GLN A 86 21.13 4.31 -14.23
N ARG A 87 20.36 3.40 -14.83
CA ARG A 87 18.92 3.61 -15.08
C ARG A 87 18.13 3.73 -13.77
N GLN A 88 18.42 2.90 -12.77
CA GLN A 88 17.81 2.97 -11.45
C GLN A 88 18.10 4.33 -10.79
N GLU A 89 19.35 4.79 -10.82
CA GLU A 89 19.76 6.06 -10.25
C GLU A 89 19.10 7.25 -10.95
N ALA A 90 19.12 7.29 -12.28
CA ALA A 90 18.50 8.35 -13.08
C ALA A 90 16.99 8.41 -12.84
N PHE A 91 16.31 7.26 -12.84
CA PHE A 91 14.89 7.19 -12.55
C PHE A 91 14.56 7.81 -11.18
N VAL A 92 15.28 7.41 -10.12
CA VAL A 92 15.04 7.94 -8.77
C VAL A 92 15.34 9.44 -8.69
N ARG A 93 16.45 9.89 -9.28
CA ARG A 93 16.94 11.27 -9.19
C ARG A 93 16.19 12.25 -10.07
N ASP A 94 15.66 11.81 -11.19
CA ASP A 94 15.12 12.72 -12.21
C ASP A 94 13.59 12.63 -12.30
N SER A 95 13.02 11.45 -12.03
CA SER A 95 11.60 11.18 -12.32
C SER A 95 10.77 10.75 -11.12
N PHE A 96 11.35 10.10 -10.12
CA PHE A 96 10.54 9.47 -9.06
C PHE A 96 10.49 10.27 -7.76
N VAL A 97 11.64 10.68 -7.21
CA VAL A 97 11.72 11.25 -5.85
C VAL A 97 11.95 12.74 -5.92
N SER A 98 11.18 13.55 -5.18
CA SER A 98 11.45 14.99 -5.07
C SER A 98 12.77 15.24 -4.32
N PRO A 99 13.56 16.27 -4.68
CA PRO A 99 14.68 16.73 -3.86
C PRO A 99 14.25 17.09 -2.42
N THR A 100 12.98 17.48 -2.25
CA THR A 100 12.35 17.78 -0.96
C THR A 100 11.65 16.58 -0.34
N LEU A 101 11.91 15.34 -0.78
CA LEU A 101 11.36 14.15 -0.13
C LEU A 101 11.70 14.17 1.36
N HIS A 102 10.69 14.09 2.22
CA HIS A 102 10.86 13.95 3.65
C HIS A 102 10.52 12.51 4.06
N PHE A 103 11.53 11.77 4.52
CA PHE A 103 11.37 10.49 5.21
C PHE A 103 11.93 10.64 6.62
N ARG A 104 11.07 10.92 7.60
CA ARG A 104 11.45 11.07 9.03
C ARG A 104 12.64 12.04 9.27
N GLY A 105 12.75 13.12 8.48
CA GLY A 105 13.79 14.16 8.62
C GLY A 105 15.06 13.96 7.77
N LYS A 106 15.22 12.81 7.10
CA LYS A 106 16.23 12.58 6.04
C LYS A 106 15.51 12.45 4.69
N GLY A 107 16.19 12.69 3.57
CA GLY A 107 15.45 12.96 2.34
C GLY A 107 16.18 12.84 1.02
N GLY A 108 15.38 12.87 -0.04
CA GLY A 108 15.83 12.90 -1.42
C GLY A 108 16.26 11.55 -2.00
N ALA A 109 16.67 11.61 -3.27
CA ALA A 109 17.06 10.44 -4.05
C ALA A 109 18.24 9.65 -3.44
N ALA A 110 19.22 10.36 -2.87
CA ALA A 110 20.39 9.72 -2.28
C ALA A 110 20.02 8.80 -1.10
N PHE A 111 19.13 9.29 -0.23
CA PHE A 111 18.63 8.51 0.90
C PHE A 111 17.87 7.26 0.45
N LEU A 112 16.98 7.36 -0.54
CA LEU A 112 16.26 6.20 -1.06
C LEU A 112 17.22 5.14 -1.63
N LEU A 113 18.22 5.57 -2.40
CA LEU A 113 19.22 4.66 -2.98
C LEU A 113 20.10 4.00 -1.89
N GLU A 114 20.45 4.73 -0.83
CA GLU A 114 21.19 4.19 0.32
C GLU A 114 20.38 3.13 1.07
N MET A 115 19.08 3.38 1.30
CA MET A 115 18.20 2.37 1.92
C MET A 115 18.18 1.08 1.10
N TRP A 116 18.03 1.18 -0.22
CA TRP A 116 18.03 0.01 -1.09
C TRP A 116 19.39 -0.68 -1.18
N THR A 117 20.49 0.09 -1.13
CA THR A 117 21.85 -0.47 -1.04
C THR A 117 21.99 -1.29 0.23
N THR A 118 21.57 -0.74 1.36
CA THR A 118 21.64 -1.40 2.68
C THR A 118 20.80 -2.66 2.69
N LEU A 119 19.56 -2.60 2.18
CA LEU A 119 18.71 -3.78 2.03
C LEU A 119 19.36 -4.84 1.12
N THR A 120 19.88 -4.46 -0.05
CA THR A 120 20.41 -5.43 -1.02
C THR A 120 21.71 -6.08 -0.52
N THR A 121 22.54 -5.34 0.21
CA THR A 121 23.83 -5.83 0.72
C THR A 121 23.74 -6.55 2.06
N SER A 122 22.64 -6.35 2.81
CA SER A 122 22.46 -7.00 4.10
C SER A 122 21.98 -8.44 3.97
N PHE A 123 21.28 -8.79 2.89
CA PHE A 123 20.63 -10.09 2.68
C PHE A 123 21.37 -10.92 1.63
N GLY A 124 21.19 -12.24 1.67
CA GLY A 124 21.74 -13.15 0.65
C GLY A 124 21.12 -12.91 -0.72
N SER A 125 19.83 -12.59 -0.74
CA SER A 125 19.10 -12.17 -1.94
C SER A 125 17.91 -11.31 -1.54
N VAL A 126 17.59 -10.33 -2.37
CA VAL A 126 16.40 -9.49 -2.26
C VAL A 126 15.56 -9.66 -3.51
N TYR A 127 14.25 -9.84 -3.31
CA TYR A 127 13.26 -9.77 -4.36
C TYR A 127 12.08 -8.94 -3.85
N HIS A 128 11.58 -8.03 -4.68
CA HIS A 128 10.50 -7.12 -4.35
C HIS A 128 9.53 -7.01 -5.53
N VAL A 129 8.23 -7.02 -5.26
CA VAL A 129 7.19 -6.79 -6.26
C VAL A 129 6.13 -5.86 -5.71
N VAL A 130 5.79 -4.85 -6.49
CA VAL A 130 4.57 -4.06 -6.31
C VAL A 130 3.39 -4.90 -6.80
N GLN A 131 2.47 -5.23 -5.91
CA GLN A 131 1.30 -6.05 -6.22
C GLN A 131 0.13 -5.20 -6.71
N ASP A 132 -0.08 -4.06 -6.05
CA ASP A 132 -1.21 -3.19 -6.33
C ASP A 132 -0.87 -1.73 -6.04
N VAL A 133 -1.52 -0.81 -6.74
CA VAL A 133 -1.40 0.64 -6.54
C VAL A 133 -2.81 1.22 -6.60
N GLU A 134 -3.20 1.89 -5.51
CA GLU A 134 -4.52 2.50 -5.36
C GLU A 134 -4.36 3.99 -5.07
N MET A 135 -5.26 4.81 -5.59
CA MET A 135 -5.34 6.22 -5.24
C MET A 135 -6.17 6.38 -3.97
N VAL A 136 -5.57 7.01 -2.95
CA VAL A 136 -6.22 7.30 -1.67
C VAL A 136 -6.96 8.64 -1.74
N SER A 137 -6.25 9.69 -2.19
CA SER A 137 -6.80 11.04 -2.26
C SER A 137 -6.07 11.89 -3.30
N VAL A 138 -6.77 12.92 -3.77
CA VAL A 138 -6.21 14.05 -4.53
C VAL A 138 -6.72 15.30 -3.83
N ASP A 139 -5.79 16.15 -3.39
CA ASP A 139 -6.09 17.41 -2.75
C ASP A 139 -5.68 18.57 -3.67
N ASP A 140 -6.67 19.13 -4.36
CA ASP A 140 -6.51 20.26 -5.28
C ASP A 140 -6.04 21.53 -4.57
N ALA A 141 -6.31 21.68 -3.27
CA ALA A 141 -5.94 22.88 -2.52
C ALA A 141 -4.46 22.87 -2.08
N SER A 142 -3.89 21.68 -1.91
CA SER A 142 -2.50 21.50 -1.50
C SER A 142 -1.60 20.90 -2.58
N ASP A 143 -2.11 20.70 -3.81
CA ASP A 143 -1.42 20.09 -4.94
C ASP A 143 -0.78 18.75 -4.57
N ARG A 144 -1.54 17.87 -3.92
CA ARG A 144 -1.05 16.57 -3.42
C ARG A 144 -1.86 15.41 -3.95
N ILE A 145 -1.15 14.35 -4.36
CA ILE A 145 -1.74 13.06 -4.73
C ILE A 145 -1.23 12.02 -3.75
N GLN A 146 -2.14 11.30 -3.10
CA GLN A 146 -1.78 10.21 -2.20
C GLN A 146 -2.13 8.88 -2.83
N LEU A 147 -1.14 8.01 -2.92
CA LEU A 147 -1.27 6.64 -3.40
C LEU A 147 -0.95 5.68 -2.25
N ARG A 148 -1.64 4.55 -2.23
CA ARG A 148 -1.31 3.39 -1.40
C ARG A 148 -0.86 2.27 -2.31
N THR A 149 0.17 1.54 -1.92
CA THR A 149 0.60 0.35 -2.64
C THR A 149 0.85 -0.81 -1.70
N ALA A 150 0.46 -2.00 -2.14
CA ALA A 150 0.85 -3.26 -1.51
C ALA A 150 2.09 -3.80 -2.22
N ALA A 151 3.08 -4.23 -1.44
CA ALA A 151 4.35 -4.75 -1.91
C ALA A 151 4.68 -6.06 -1.20
N TYR A 152 5.31 -6.97 -1.93
CA TYR A 152 5.77 -8.25 -1.42
C TYR A 152 7.29 -8.33 -1.53
N TYR A 153 7.93 -8.77 -0.45
CA TYR A 153 9.37 -8.93 -0.36
C TYR A 153 9.73 -10.38 -0.05
N ARG A 154 10.72 -10.92 -0.76
CA ARG A 154 11.43 -12.15 -0.39
C ARG A 154 12.86 -11.82 -0.04
N LEU A 155 13.21 -12.09 1.20
CA LEU A 155 14.48 -11.68 1.79
C LEU A 155 15.19 -12.94 2.29
N GLN A 156 16.25 -13.34 1.59
CA GLN A 156 17.06 -14.47 2.04
C GLN A 156 18.02 -14.03 3.13
N MET A 157 17.90 -14.63 4.30
CA MET A 157 18.81 -14.44 5.42
C MET A 157 20.18 -15.04 5.09
N ASN A 158 21.25 -14.31 5.36
CA ASN A 158 22.59 -14.87 5.45
C ASN A 158 23.10 -14.73 6.90
N ALA A 159 24.18 -15.43 7.23
CA ALA A 159 24.73 -15.40 8.59
C ALA A 159 25.03 -13.97 9.08
N LYS A 160 25.57 -13.11 8.21
CA LYS A 160 25.85 -11.70 8.53
C LYS A 160 24.59 -10.87 8.73
N THR A 161 23.48 -11.22 8.10
CA THR A 161 22.18 -10.58 8.35
C THR A 161 21.70 -10.93 9.74
N VAL A 162 21.76 -12.22 10.09
CA VAL A 162 21.26 -12.71 11.37
C VAL A 162 22.13 -12.19 12.51
N GLU A 163 23.45 -12.18 12.36
CA GLU A 163 24.37 -11.56 13.33
C GLU A 163 24.05 -10.08 13.57
N ARG A 164 23.66 -9.33 12.54
CA ARG A 164 23.31 -7.91 12.66
C ARG A 164 21.93 -7.68 13.25
N LEU A 165 20.93 -8.47 12.86
CA LEU A 165 19.54 -8.26 13.26
C LEU A 165 19.17 -8.97 14.56
N PHE A 166 19.80 -10.10 14.85
CA PHE A 166 19.51 -10.98 15.98
C PHE A 166 20.82 -11.39 16.69
N PRO A 167 21.66 -10.43 17.12
CA PRO A 167 22.97 -10.74 17.72
C PRO A 167 22.87 -11.62 18.97
N HIS A 168 21.77 -11.52 19.73
CA HIS A 168 21.53 -12.35 20.92
C HIS A 168 21.17 -13.80 20.60
N LEU A 169 20.84 -14.12 19.35
CA LEU A 169 20.54 -15.49 18.92
C LEU A 169 21.79 -16.26 18.46
N LEU A 170 22.97 -15.65 18.45
CA LEU A 170 24.19 -16.30 17.98
C LEU A 170 24.55 -17.58 18.76
N ASP A 171 24.20 -17.61 20.05
CA ASP A 171 24.41 -18.80 20.91
C ASP A 171 23.25 -19.82 20.82
N ARG A 172 22.17 -19.47 20.12
CA ARG A 172 20.99 -20.32 19.89
C ARG A 172 21.05 -20.98 18.53
N ALA A 173 21.88 -22.02 18.43
CA ALA A 173 22.09 -22.77 17.18
C ALA A 173 20.78 -23.28 16.55
N ASP A 174 19.80 -23.66 17.36
CA ASP A 174 18.47 -24.09 16.96
C ASP A 174 17.67 -22.98 16.25
N LEU A 175 17.78 -21.73 16.71
CA LEU A 175 17.13 -20.57 16.10
C LEU A 175 17.92 -20.05 14.89
N MET A 176 19.24 -20.11 14.96
CA MET A 176 20.12 -19.76 13.84
C MET A 176 19.86 -20.64 12.61
N GLU A 177 19.66 -21.95 12.80
CA GLU A 177 19.34 -22.88 11.70
C GLU A 177 17.99 -22.55 11.02
N LYS A 178 17.04 -22.01 11.79
CA LYS A 178 15.74 -21.56 11.29
C LYS A 178 15.81 -20.23 10.54
N LEU A 179 16.89 -19.45 10.68
CA LEU A 179 17.06 -18.18 9.99
C LEU A 179 18.04 -18.28 8.81
N VAL A 180 19.27 -18.75 9.05
CA VAL A 180 20.35 -18.65 8.05
C VAL A 180 20.04 -19.48 6.80
N GLY A 181 20.18 -18.84 5.63
CA GLY A 181 19.89 -19.44 4.34
C GLY A 181 18.40 -19.56 4.01
N LYS A 182 17.51 -19.28 4.96
CA LYS A 182 16.05 -19.28 4.75
C LYS A 182 15.57 -17.96 4.17
N THR A 183 14.41 -18.01 3.52
CA THR A 183 13.78 -16.85 2.91
C THR A 183 12.60 -16.41 3.77
N MET A 184 12.66 -15.18 4.25
CA MET A 184 11.52 -14.51 4.88
C MET A 184 10.67 -13.85 3.81
N ASN A 185 9.37 -14.07 3.90
CA ASN A 185 8.38 -13.47 3.01
C ASN A 185 7.65 -12.38 3.80
N LEU A 186 7.71 -11.14 3.32
CA LEU A 186 7.17 -9.98 4.01
C LEU A 186 6.19 -9.25 3.10
N ASP A 187 4.96 -9.11 3.57
CA ASP A 187 3.98 -8.20 2.99
C ASP A 187 4.17 -6.81 3.60
N GLY A 188 4.19 -5.80 2.73
CA GLY A 188 4.34 -4.40 3.09
C GLY A 188 3.26 -3.53 2.47
N HIS A 189 2.84 -2.52 3.21
CA HIS A 189 1.97 -1.45 2.73
C HIS A 189 2.75 -0.15 2.71
N ILE A 190 2.68 0.58 1.60
CA ILE A 190 3.40 1.83 1.41
C ILE A 190 2.38 2.93 1.14
N LEU A 191 2.45 4.01 1.91
CA LEU A 191 1.76 5.25 1.61
C LEU A 191 2.76 6.19 0.94
N LEU A 192 2.39 6.66 -0.25
CA LEU A 192 3.19 7.57 -1.05
C LEU A 192 2.40 8.86 -1.24
N GLU A 193 3.12 9.96 -1.11
CA GLU A 193 2.58 11.27 -1.46
C GLU A 193 3.41 11.86 -2.58
N PHE A 194 2.72 12.37 -3.59
CA PHE A 194 3.29 13.02 -4.75
C PHE A 194 2.89 14.48 -4.74
N ASP A 195 3.84 15.32 -5.16
CA ASP A 195 3.55 16.69 -5.57
C ASP A 195 2.85 16.66 -6.93
N ALA A 196 1.66 17.26 -7.01
CA ALA A 196 0.80 17.19 -8.19
C ALA A 196 1.29 18.05 -9.37
N THR A 197 2.29 18.92 -9.15
CA THR A 197 2.88 19.72 -10.24
C THR A 197 4.05 18.97 -10.90
N THR A 198 4.88 18.32 -10.09
CA THR A 198 6.11 17.64 -10.54
C THR A 198 5.91 16.14 -10.73
N HIS A 199 4.84 15.57 -10.17
CA HIS A 199 4.54 14.14 -10.12
C HIS A 199 5.67 13.33 -9.45
N ARG A 200 6.34 13.92 -8.46
CA ARG A 200 7.45 13.30 -7.72
C ARG A 200 7.07 13.04 -6.28
N VAL A 201 7.55 11.94 -5.72
CA VAL A 201 7.31 11.52 -4.34
C VAL A 201 7.93 12.53 -3.38
N THR A 202 7.11 13.13 -2.52
CA THR A 202 7.48 14.07 -1.46
C THR A 202 7.42 13.45 -0.07
N ARG A 203 6.67 12.36 0.10
CA ARG A 203 6.59 11.58 1.34
C ARG A 203 6.43 10.09 1.05
N LEU A 204 7.07 9.27 1.85
CA LEU A 204 6.95 7.82 1.81
C LEU A 204 6.82 7.29 3.24
N GLU A 205 5.87 6.39 3.45
CA GLU A 205 5.72 5.64 4.70
C GLU A 205 5.56 4.17 4.35
N PHE A 206 6.16 3.30 5.17
CA PHE A 206 6.14 1.86 4.97
C PHE A 206 5.68 1.18 6.25
N GLU A 207 4.84 0.18 6.15
CA GLU A 207 4.33 -0.63 7.26
C GLU A 207 4.39 -2.11 6.88
N SER A 208 4.75 -2.96 7.84
CA SER A 208 4.77 -4.42 7.65
C SER A 208 4.63 -5.17 8.96
N ASN A 209 4.09 -6.40 8.93
CA ASN A 209 3.92 -7.24 10.11
C ASN A 209 5.05 -8.26 10.25
N ILE A 210 6.22 -7.80 10.70
CA ILE A 210 7.41 -8.65 10.87
C ILE A 210 7.18 -9.75 11.91
N VAL A 211 6.39 -9.48 12.96
CA VAL A 211 6.09 -10.47 14.00
C VAL A 211 5.40 -11.70 13.38
N ALA A 212 4.40 -11.49 12.52
CA ALA A 212 3.74 -12.59 11.82
C ALA A 212 4.72 -13.39 10.93
N VAL A 213 5.65 -12.70 10.27
CA VAL A 213 6.70 -13.34 9.47
C VAL A 213 7.63 -14.21 10.34
N LEU A 214 8.05 -13.71 11.49
CA LEU A 214 8.91 -14.46 12.41
C LEU A 214 8.17 -15.65 13.04
N VAL A 215 6.90 -15.50 13.42
CA VAL A 215 6.07 -16.64 13.89
C VAL A 215 5.99 -17.73 12.83
N ALA A 216 5.77 -17.35 11.56
CA ALA A 216 5.75 -18.31 10.46
C ALA A 216 7.13 -18.95 10.24
N GLN A 217 8.22 -18.19 10.41
CA GLN A 217 9.59 -18.66 10.22
C GLN A 217 10.05 -19.62 11.32
N PHE A 218 9.78 -19.31 12.58
CA PHE A 218 10.19 -20.12 13.72
C PHE A 218 9.23 -21.27 14.02
N GLN A 219 7.98 -21.16 13.58
CA GLN A 219 6.87 -22.07 13.89
C GLN A 219 6.60 -22.22 15.40
N SER A 220 6.99 -21.21 16.19
CA SER A 220 6.77 -21.13 17.63
C SER A 220 6.65 -19.68 18.06
N ILE A 221 5.69 -19.40 18.94
CA ILE A 221 5.50 -18.07 19.52
C ILE A 221 6.62 -17.78 20.52
N GLU A 222 7.02 -18.78 21.30
CA GLU A 222 8.09 -18.68 22.30
C GLU A 222 9.43 -18.32 21.64
N ASP A 223 9.82 -19.06 20.59
CA ASP A 223 11.03 -18.79 19.81
C ASP A 223 10.97 -17.41 19.15
N THR A 224 9.77 -16.99 18.71
CA THR A 224 9.58 -15.65 18.13
C THR A 224 9.73 -14.56 19.17
N VAL A 225 9.15 -14.75 20.36
CA VAL A 225 9.31 -13.81 21.47
C VAL A 225 10.78 -13.70 21.84
N GLU A 226 11.52 -14.80 21.90
CA GLU A 226 12.96 -14.77 22.14
C GLU A 226 13.74 -14.06 21.03
N ALA A 227 13.40 -14.29 19.76
CA ALA A 227 13.97 -13.54 18.64
C ALA A 227 13.67 -12.03 18.74
N LEU A 228 12.49 -11.67 19.25
CA LEU A 228 12.05 -10.30 19.47
C LEU A 228 12.52 -9.70 20.81
N GLN A 229 13.13 -10.48 21.72
CA GLN A 229 13.62 -10.00 23.02
C GLN A 229 14.85 -9.08 22.89
N GLY A 230 15.39 -8.90 21.68
CA GLY A 230 16.31 -7.82 21.31
C GLY A 230 15.59 -6.57 20.76
N GLU A 231 16.34 -5.56 20.29
CA GLU A 231 15.84 -4.26 19.78
C GLU A 231 14.88 -4.33 18.55
N LEU A 232 14.32 -5.49 18.22
CA LEU A 232 13.29 -5.67 17.19
C LEU A 232 11.88 -5.29 17.64
N ALA A 233 11.67 -5.02 18.92
CA ALA A 233 10.34 -4.78 19.50
C ALA A 233 9.81 -3.34 19.32
N THR A 234 10.55 -2.40 18.70
CA THR A 234 10.04 -1.04 18.48
C THR A 234 10.36 -0.55 17.06
N ASP A 235 9.30 -0.44 16.26
CA ASP A 235 9.19 0.26 14.96
C ASP A 235 10.12 -0.17 13.82
N ASN A 236 9.60 -1.09 13.01
CA ASN A 236 9.95 -1.39 11.61
C ASN A 236 11.39 -1.83 11.33
N PHE A 237 11.51 -3.05 10.79
CA PHE A 237 12.71 -3.64 10.19
C PHE A 237 13.46 -2.73 9.18
N LEU A 238 12.77 -1.77 8.56
CA LEU A 238 13.41 -0.73 7.73
C LEU A 238 14.09 0.39 8.54
N VAL A 239 13.60 0.70 9.74
CA VAL A 239 14.24 1.61 10.69
C VAL A 239 15.49 0.96 11.30
N LEU A 240 15.46 -0.36 11.53
CA LEU A 240 16.63 -1.15 11.94
C LEU A 240 17.76 -1.16 10.90
N LEU A 241 17.45 -1.13 9.60
CA LEU A 241 18.48 -0.93 8.56
C LEU A 241 19.05 0.50 8.54
N GLN A 242 18.41 1.47 9.21
CA GLN A 242 18.86 2.87 9.28
C GLN A 242 19.74 3.17 10.52
N GLN A 243 19.88 2.23 11.46
CA GLN A 243 20.61 2.45 12.73
C GLN A 243 22.10 2.09 12.70
N PHE A 244 22.67 1.68 11.54
CA PHE A 244 24.10 1.38 11.41
C PHE A 244 24.86 2.34 10.48
N THR A 245 24.85 3.63 10.83
CA THR A 245 25.97 4.56 10.61
C THR A 245 26.12 5.47 11.83
N PHE A 246 27.00 5.03 12.73
CA PHE A 246 27.62 5.65 13.93
C PHE A 246 27.05 6.93 14.57
N GLU A 247 26.80 6.75 15.89
CA GLU A 247 26.79 7.70 17.03
C GLU A 247 25.77 8.85 17.07
#